data_AF-A0ABC8UWK2-F1
#
_entry.id   AF-A0ABC8UWK2-F1
#
_cell.length_a   1.000
_cell.length_b   1.000
_cell.length_c   1.000
_cell.angle_alpha   90.00
_cell.angle_beta   90.00
_cell.angle_gamma   90.00
#
_symmetry.space_group_name_H-M   'P 1'
#
loop_
_entity.id
_entity.type
_entity.pdbx_description
1 polymer ?
#
loop_
_entity_poly.entity_id
_entity_poly.type
_entity_poly.pdbx_seq_one_letter_code
_entity_poly.pdbx_strand_id
1 'polypeptide(L)'
;MEGLIERYQKLGLRESLSRTYQYPIACKELSFILRGAYSKLPKNLQALIFQDTLTAFRLLPDMQTQTAISAANLLHQSVEAALPKQKRVMAVTEFKHAVVSHKRRSKARQEEEDSAQLPQDVLVLIFSFLDLRSLASAAVVCR
;
A
#
# COMPACT_ATOMS: atom_id res chain seq x y z
N MET A 1 30.21 7.63 3.34
CA MET A 1 29.07 6.86 3.89
C MET A 1 27.70 7.38 3.42
N GLU A 2 27.62 8.49 2.65
CA GLU A 2 26.36 9.05 2.10
C GLU A 2 25.64 8.19 1.05
N GLY A 3 26.32 7.24 0.39
CA GLY A 3 25.74 6.56 -0.78
C GLY A 3 24.53 5.64 -0.52
N LEU A 4 24.30 5.13 0.70
CA LEU A 4 23.18 4.21 0.96
C LEU A 4 21.86 4.94 1.22
N ILE A 5 21.90 6.08 1.93
CA ILE A 5 20.71 6.90 2.18
C ILE A 5 20.22 7.52 0.88
N GLU A 6 21.14 8.09 0.09
CA GLU A 6 20.79 8.65 -1.21
C GLU A 6 20.20 7.60 -2.15
N ARG A 7 20.76 6.38 -2.17
CA ARG A 7 20.20 5.27 -2.95
C ARG A 7 18.80 4.91 -2.51
N TYR A 8 18.55 4.86 -1.21
CA TYR A 8 17.22 4.59 -0.68
C TYR A 8 16.23 5.70 -1.04
N GLN A 9 16.62 6.97 -0.88
CA GLN A 9 15.77 8.11 -1.23
C GLN A 9 15.46 8.16 -2.73
N LYS A 10 16.41 7.78 -3.59
CA LYS A 10 16.19 7.66 -5.05
C LYS A 10 15.14 6.62 -5.43
N LEU A 11 14.80 5.67 -4.55
CA LEU A 11 13.69 4.74 -4.79
C LEU A 11 12.32 5.43 -4.76
N GLY A 12 12.21 6.63 -4.17
CA GLY A 12 10.96 7.41 -4.14
C GLY A 12 9.81 6.69 -3.45
N LEU A 13 10.11 5.84 -2.46
CA LEU A 13 9.09 5.01 -1.79
C LEU A 13 8.06 5.87 -1.06
N ARG A 14 8.50 6.95 -0.41
CA ARG A 14 7.62 7.83 0.34
C ARG A 14 6.61 8.55 -0.56
N GLU A 15 7.08 9.05 -1.69
CA GLU A 15 6.23 9.68 -2.71
C GLU A 15 5.26 8.65 -3.29
N SER A 16 5.75 7.44 -3.55
CA SER A 16 4.93 6.33 -4.07
C SER A 16 3.81 5.92 -3.10
N LEU A 17 4.04 5.99 -1.78
CA LEU A 17 3.01 5.70 -0.77
C LEU A 17 1.82 6.69 -0.83
N SER A 18 2.05 7.93 -1.27
CA SER A 18 0.97 8.92 -1.38
C SER A 18 0.04 8.68 -2.58
N ARG A 19 0.42 7.81 -3.52
CA ARG A 19 -0.31 7.55 -4.75
C ARG A 19 -1.01 6.20 -4.68
N THR A 20 -2.34 6.18 -4.78
CA THR A 20 -3.17 4.98 -4.59
C THR A 20 -2.75 3.79 -5.45
N TYR A 21 -2.33 4.02 -6.69
CA TYR A 21 -1.90 2.97 -7.62
C TYR A 21 -0.46 2.47 -7.38
N GLN A 22 0.39 3.25 -6.71
CA GLN A 22 1.78 2.88 -6.39
C GLN A 22 1.93 2.38 -4.95
N TYR A 23 0.99 2.71 -4.07
CA TYR A 23 0.99 2.30 -2.67
C TYR A 23 1.22 0.79 -2.46
N PRO A 24 0.51 -0.14 -3.16
CA PRO A 24 0.74 -1.57 -2.97
C PRO A 24 2.16 -2.01 -3.34
N ILE A 25 2.77 -1.37 -4.34
CA ILE A 25 4.15 -1.65 -4.77
C ILE A 25 5.12 -1.15 -3.70
N ALA A 26 4.95 0.08 -3.23
CA ALA A 26 5.79 0.65 -2.18
C ALA A 26 5.75 -0.17 -0.87
N CYS A 27 4.57 -0.67 -0.47
CA CYS A 27 4.46 -1.57 0.68
C CYS A 27 5.21 -2.90 0.48
N LYS A 28 5.21 -3.47 -0.73
CA LYS A 28 5.96 -4.69 -1.06
C LYS A 28 7.46 -4.45 -1.03
N GLU A 29 7.93 -3.34 -1.59
CA GLU A 29 9.35 -2.96 -1.55
C GLU A 29 9.83 -2.74 -0.11
N LEU A 30 9.05 -2.01 0.71
CA LEU A 30 9.35 -1.85 2.14
C LEU A 30 9.38 -3.20 2.87
N SER A 31 8.46 -4.11 2.54
CA SER A 31 8.44 -5.48 3.09
C SER A 31 9.72 -6.24 2.77
N PHE A 32 10.19 -6.16 1.52
CA PHE A 32 11.40 -6.80 1.05
C PHE A 32 12.64 -6.23 1.76
N ILE A 33 12.75 -4.91 1.85
CA ILE A 33 13.86 -4.23 2.54
C ILE A 33 13.89 -4.61 4.03
N LEU A 34 12.72 -4.63 4.69
CA LEU A 34 12.60 -5.02 6.08
C LEU A 34 13.13 -6.44 6.33
N ARG A 35 12.67 -7.41 5.55
CA ARG A 35 13.06 -8.82 5.70
C ARG A 35 14.52 -9.08 5.31
N GLY A 36 14.99 -8.46 4.23
CA GLY A 36 16.28 -8.79 3.62
C GLY A 36 17.47 -8.03 4.21
N ALA A 37 17.27 -6.78 4.62
CA ALA A 37 18.39 -5.87 4.87
C ALA A 37 18.33 -5.13 6.20
N TYR A 38 17.16 -4.89 6.80
CA TYR A 38 16.98 -3.92 7.88
C TYR A 38 18.00 -4.02 9.04
N SER A 39 18.26 -5.23 9.55
CA SER A 39 19.21 -5.43 10.67
C SER A 39 20.67 -5.12 10.31
N LYS A 40 21.01 -5.15 9.02
CA LYS A 40 22.36 -4.91 8.49
C LYS A 40 22.58 -3.45 8.07
N LEU A 41 21.52 -2.64 8.05
CA LEU A 41 21.60 -1.25 7.61
C LEU A 41 22.10 -0.33 8.74
N PRO A 42 22.75 0.80 8.40
CA PRO A 42 23.08 1.85 9.36
C PRO A 42 21.85 2.39 10.11
N LYS A 43 22.02 2.83 11.38
CA LYS A 43 20.91 3.25 12.26
C LYS A 43 20.06 4.39 11.70
N ASN A 44 20.68 5.33 10.99
CA ASN A 44 20.01 6.44 10.31
C ASN A 44 19.07 5.93 9.20
N LEU A 45 19.54 5.00 8.37
CA LEU A 45 18.71 4.41 7.32
C LEU A 45 17.60 3.51 7.90
N GLN A 46 17.89 2.77 8.98
CA GLN A 46 16.85 2.03 9.72
C GLN A 46 15.76 2.96 10.28
N ALA A 47 16.12 4.16 10.74
CA ALA A 47 15.15 5.14 11.23
C ALA A 47 14.26 5.66 10.08
N LEU A 48 14.85 5.94 8.93
CA LEU A 48 14.12 6.38 7.74
C LEU A 48 13.14 5.31 7.22
N ILE A 49 13.60 4.07 7.05
CA ILE A 49 12.74 2.95 6.62
C ILE A 49 11.60 2.72 7.63
N PHE A 50 11.89 2.84 8.92
CA PHE A 50 10.88 2.72 9.96
C PHE A 50 9.83 3.84 9.87
N GLN A 51 10.26 5.08 9.61
CA GLN A 51 9.35 6.21 9.40
C GLN A 51 8.46 6.01 8.16
N ASP A 52 9.03 5.52 7.07
CA ASP A 52 8.26 5.24 5.84
C ASP A 52 7.28 4.08 6.04
N THR A 53 7.65 3.09 6.86
CA THR A 53 6.75 2.00 7.28
C THR A 53 5.55 2.55 8.08
N LEU A 54 5.78 3.44 9.05
CA LEU A 54 4.68 4.08 9.80
C LEU A 54 3.82 4.94 8.88
N THR A 55 4.44 5.64 7.94
CA THR A 55 3.75 6.47 6.95
C THR A 55 2.84 5.61 6.06
N ALA A 56 3.31 4.44 5.62
CA ALA A 56 2.50 3.49 4.86
C ALA A 56 1.23 3.10 5.64
N PHE A 57 1.36 2.72 6.92
CA PHE A 57 0.19 2.39 7.73
C PHE A 57 -0.75 3.58 7.94
N ARG A 58 -0.23 4.79 8.16
CA ARG A 58 -1.07 5.99 8.32
C ARG A 58 -1.86 6.36 7.08
N LEU A 59 -1.33 6.07 5.89
CA LEU A 59 -1.99 6.32 4.61
C LEU A 59 -2.94 5.22 4.19
N LEU A 60 -2.86 4.03 4.79
CA LEU A 60 -3.77 2.91 4.49
C LEU A 60 -5.27 3.32 4.51
N PRO A 61 -5.78 4.11 5.47
CA PRO A 61 -7.18 4.51 5.48
C PRO A 61 -7.63 5.40 4.31
N ASP A 62 -6.68 5.98 3.56
CA ASP A 62 -6.96 6.74 2.34
C ASP A 62 -6.99 5.85 1.09
N MET A 63 -6.49 4.61 1.19
CA MET A 63 -6.45 3.66 0.09
C MET A 63 -7.80 2.96 -0.04
N GLN A 64 -8.28 2.81 -1.27
CA GLN A 64 -9.64 2.31 -1.55
C GLN A 64 -9.63 0.88 -2.10
N THR A 65 -8.45 0.29 -2.33
CA THR A 65 -8.32 -0.98 -3.02
C THR A 65 -8.02 -2.13 -2.06
N GLN A 66 -8.62 -3.29 -2.32
CA GLN A 66 -8.31 -4.52 -1.57
C GLN A 66 -6.84 -4.93 -1.72
N THR A 67 -6.23 -4.61 -2.86
CA THR A 67 -4.80 -4.80 -3.11
C THR A 67 -3.91 -3.99 -2.16
N ALA A 68 -4.31 -2.77 -1.79
CA ALA A 68 -3.61 -1.96 -0.79
C ALA A 68 -3.66 -2.62 0.61
N ILE A 69 -4.82 -3.17 1.00
CA ILE A 69 -4.97 -3.88 2.27
C ILE A 69 -4.07 -5.11 2.31
N SER A 70 -4.07 -5.92 1.25
CA SER A 70 -3.21 -7.11 1.15
C SER A 70 -1.72 -6.75 1.21
N ALA A 71 -1.30 -5.69 0.54
CA ALA A 71 0.08 -5.22 0.58
C ALA A 71 0.46 -4.66 1.97
N ALA A 72 -0.44 -3.95 2.65
CA ALA A 72 -0.21 -3.46 4.00
C ALA A 72 -0.13 -4.62 5.03
N ASN A 73 -0.93 -5.67 4.86
CA ASN A 73 -0.81 -6.90 5.67
C ASN A 73 0.55 -7.59 5.48
N LEU A 74 1.04 -7.68 4.24
CA LEU A 74 2.39 -8.20 3.97
C LEU A 74 3.47 -7.36 4.66
N LEU A 75 3.32 -6.04 4.63
CA LEU A 75 4.21 -5.12 5.34
C LEU A 75 4.15 -5.33 6.85
N HIS A 76 2.96 -5.50 7.42
CA HIS A 76 2.77 -5.82 8.83
C HIS A 76 3.47 -7.12 9.24
N GLN A 77 3.35 -8.20 8.46
CA GLN A 77 4.09 -9.44 8.73
C GLN A 77 5.61 -9.24 8.68
N SER A 78 6.08 -8.40 7.75
CA SER A 78 7.51 -8.07 7.63
C SER A 78 8.03 -7.28 8.81
N VAL A 79 7.21 -6.36 9.34
CA VAL A 79 7.46 -5.63 10.58
C VAL A 79 7.60 -6.58 11.76
N GLU A 80 6.69 -7.56 11.89
CA GLU A 80 6.75 -8.55 12.96
C GLU A 80 7.99 -9.43 12.89
N ALA A 81 8.42 -9.82 11.69
CA ALA A 81 9.60 -10.64 11.50
C ALA A 81 10.91 -9.88 11.72
N ALA A 82 11.01 -8.64 11.24
CA ALA A 82 12.30 -7.94 11.11
C ALA A 82 12.59 -6.88 12.18
N LEU A 83 11.56 -6.23 12.75
CA LEU A 83 11.80 -5.08 13.64
C LEU A 83 12.11 -5.49 15.08
N PRO A 84 12.99 -4.74 15.79
CA PRO A 84 13.19 -4.87 17.23
C PRO A 84 11.90 -4.60 18.01
N LYS A 85 11.80 -5.18 19.22
CA LYS A 85 10.59 -5.19 20.07
C LYS A 85 9.87 -3.84 20.15
N GLN A 86 10.59 -2.76 20.48
CA GLN A 86 9.98 -1.43 20.66
C GLN A 86 9.35 -0.90 19.36
N LYS A 87 10.14 -0.87 18.27
CA LYS A 87 9.67 -0.39 16.96
C LYS A 87 8.54 -1.26 16.40
N ARG A 88 8.61 -2.57 16.62
CA ARG A 88 7.56 -3.52 16.23
C ARG A 88 6.25 -3.18 16.92
N VAL A 89 6.24 -3.04 18.25
CA VAL A 89 5.02 -2.71 19.01
C VAL A 89 4.39 -1.43 18.46
N MET A 90 5.17 -0.36 18.26
CA MET A 90 4.68 0.91 17.71
C MET A 90 4.05 0.76 16.32
N ALA A 91 4.72 0.05 15.42
CA ALA A 91 4.22 -0.14 14.05
C ALA A 91 2.98 -1.04 14.00
N VAL A 92 2.91 -2.08 14.85
CA VAL A 92 1.74 -2.96 14.97
C VAL A 92 0.53 -2.20 15.53
N THR A 93 0.73 -1.34 16.53
CA THR A 93 -0.36 -0.50 17.06
C THR A 93 -0.88 0.49 16.02
N GLU A 94 0.02 1.12 15.26
CA GLU A 94 -0.33 2.02 14.16
C GLU A 94 -1.12 1.26 13.07
N PHE A 95 -0.65 0.08 12.65
CA PHE A 95 -1.33 -0.75 11.67
C PHE A 95 -2.75 -1.12 12.11
N LYS A 96 -2.93 -1.56 13.37
CA LYS A 96 -4.27 -1.90 13.91
C LYS A 96 -5.21 -0.68 13.87
N HIS A 97 -4.72 0.49 14.29
CA HIS A 97 -5.50 1.73 14.23
C HIS A 97 -5.88 2.10 12.79
N ALA A 98 -4.94 1.95 11.84
CA ALA A 98 -5.18 2.18 10.44
C ALA A 98 -6.22 1.23 9.83
N VAL A 99 -6.17 -0.07 10.15
CA VAL A 99 -7.17 -1.05 9.70
C VAL A 99 -8.57 -0.69 10.19
N VAL A 100 -8.70 -0.28 11.46
CA VAL A 100 -9.98 0.17 12.02
C VAL A 100 -10.47 1.42 11.27
N SER A 101 -9.59 2.39 11.06
CA SER A 101 -9.92 3.64 10.36
C SER A 101 -10.31 3.40 8.90
N HIS A 102 -9.60 2.53 8.20
CA HIS A 102 -9.91 2.09 6.84
C HIS A 102 -11.30 1.45 6.77
N LYS A 103 -11.61 0.50 7.67
CA LYS A 103 -12.92 -0.16 7.71
C LYS A 103 -14.06 0.84 7.98
N ARG A 104 -13.85 1.80 8.89
CA ARG A 104 -14.85 2.84 9.18
C ARG A 104 -15.12 3.73 7.96
N ARG A 105 -14.07 4.14 7.25
CA ARG A 105 -14.21 4.94 6.03
C ARG A 105 -14.83 4.17 4.89
N SER A 106 -14.50 2.89 4.72
CA SER A 106 -15.13 2.03 3.73
C SER A 106 -16.63 1.93 3.94
N LYS A 107 -17.12 1.78 5.18
CA LYS A 107 -18.56 1.77 5.47
C LYS A 107 -19.25 3.11 5.18
N ALA A 108 -18.66 4.21 5.64
CA ALA A 108 -19.19 5.55 5.36
C ALA A 108 -19.23 5.86 3.85
N ARG A 109 -18.25 5.37 3.10
CA ARG A 109 -18.25 5.46 1.63
C ARG A 109 -19.26 4.54 0.99
N GLN A 110 -19.49 3.33 1.50
CA GLN A 110 -20.47 2.40 0.92
C GLN A 110 -21.90 2.99 0.96
N GLU A 111 -22.21 3.78 2.00
CA GLU A 111 -23.43 4.58 2.10
C GLU A 111 -23.51 5.72 1.04
N GLU A 112 -22.36 6.16 0.52
CA GLU A 112 -22.22 7.19 -0.54
C GLU A 112 -22.13 6.56 -1.95
N GLU A 113 -21.48 5.40 -2.09
CA GLU A 113 -21.18 4.66 -3.33
C GLU A 113 -22.36 3.83 -3.87
N ASP A 114 -23.38 3.56 -3.05
CA ASP A 114 -24.68 3.04 -3.53
C ASP A 114 -25.33 3.97 -4.60
N SER A 115 -24.76 5.16 -4.82
CA SER A 115 -25.12 6.09 -5.89
C SER A 115 -24.11 6.21 -7.05
N ALA A 116 -22.93 5.59 -6.99
CA ALA A 116 -21.77 5.90 -7.84
C ALA A 116 -21.40 4.80 -8.87
N GLN A 117 -22.38 4.03 -9.36
CA GLN A 117 -22.15 3.15 -10.50
C GLN A 117 -22.11 3.94 -11.80
N LEU A 118 -21.09 3.69 -12.63
CA LEU A 118 -21.08 4.21 -14.00
C LEU A 118 -22.31 3.66 -14.74
N PRO A 119 -23.07 4.53 -15.44
CA PRO A 119 -24.16 4.09 -16.30
C PRO A 119 -23.70 3.02 -17.29
N GLN A 120 -24.57 2.05 -17.56
CA GLN A 120 -24.23 0.86 -18.33
C GLN A 120 -23.78 1.19 -19.77
N ASP A 121 -24.31 2.26 -20.35
CA ASP A 121 -23.93 2.82 -21.64
C ASP A 121 -22.48 3.36 -21.65
N VAL A 122 -22.03 3.98 -20.56
CA VAL A 122 -20.64 4.45 -20.42
C VAL A 122 -19.69 3.25 -20.35
N LEU A 123 -20.07 2.18 -19.65
CA LEU A 123 -19.28 0.94 -19.61
C LEU A 123 -19.19 0.29 -21.00
N VAL A 124 -20.30 0.19 -21.71
CA VAL A 124 -20.33 -0.34 -23.09
C VAL A 124 -19.43 0.49 -24.00
N LEU A 125 -19.47 1.82 -23.89
CA LEU A 125 -18.60 2.71 -24.66
C LEU A 125 -17.12 2.44 -24.35
N ILE A 126 -16.71 2.39 -23.08
CA ILE A 126 -15.32 2.12 -22.69
C ILE A 126 -14.85 0.75 -23.21
N PHE A 127 -15.67 -0.29 -23.04
CA PHE A 127 -15.32 -1.64 -23.47
C PHE A 127 -15.34 -1.81 -25.00
N SER A 128 -16.10 -0.99 -25.73
CA SER A 128 -16.10 -0.98 -27.20
C SER A 128 -14.77 -0.52 -27.82
N PHE A 129 -13.95 0.21 -27.07
CA PHE A 129 -12.61 0.64 -27.51
C PHE A 129 -11.53 -0.41 -27.27
N LEU A 130 -11.83 -1.51 -26.58
CA LEU A 130 -10.87 -2.58 -26.36
C LEU A 130 -10.86 -3.56 -27.54
N ASP A 131 -9.67 -4.02 -27.91
CA ASP A 131 -9.56 -5.16 -28.81
C ASP A 131 -10.08 -6.45 -28.13
N LEU A 132 -10.34 -7.48 -28.93
CA LEU A 132 -10.93 -8.73 -28.44
C LEU A 132 -10.10 -9.37 -27.31
N ARG A 133 -8.77 -9.17 -27.33
CA ARG A 133 -7.83 -9.74 -26.37
C ARG A 133 -7.86 -8.99 -25.04
N SER A 134 -7.89 -7.67 -25.09
CA SER A 134 -8.02 -6.78 -23.93
C SER A 134 -9.40 -6.90 -23.31
N LEU A 135 -10.45 -7.04 -24.11
CA LEU A 135 -11.81 -7.29 -23.63
C LEU A 135 -11.92 -8.64 -22.91
N ALA A 136 -11.40 -9.71 -23.51
CA ALA A 136 -11.34 -11.02 -22.87
C ALA A 136 -10.51 -10.98 -21.56
N SER A 137 -9.41 -10.23 -21.54
CA SER A 137 -8.57 -10.07 -20.35
C SER A 137 -9.27 -9.29 -19.24
N ALA A 138 -10.00 -8.23 -19.58
CA ALA A 138 -10.79 -7.45 -18.63
C ALA A 138 -11.94 -8.28 -18.02
N ALA A 139 -12.61 -9.10 -18.85
CA ALA A 139 -13.71 -9.98 -18.41
C ALA A 139 -13.29 -11.02 -17.35
N VAL A 140 -12.01 -11.40 -17.30
CA VAL A 140 -11.49 -12.35 -16.28
C VAL A 140 -11.25 -11.68 -14.93
N VAL A 141 -11.05 -10.35 -14.90
CA VAL A 141 -10.79 -9.58 -13.67
C VAL A 141 -12.08 -9.11 -12.99
N CYS A 142 -13.16 -8.90 -13.75
CA CYS A 142 -14.45 -8.43 -13.24
C CYS A 142 -15.35 -9.53 -12.61
N ARG A 143 -14.76 -10.58 -11.99
CA ARG A 143 -15.49 -11.66 -11.31
C ARG A 143 -15.64 -11.42 -9.81
#